data_AF-A0A528AAW3-F1
#
_entry.id   AF-A0A528AAW3-F1
#
_cell.length_a   1.000
_cell.length_b   1.000
_cell.length_c   1.000
_cell.angle_alpha   90.00
_cell.angle_beta   90.00
_cell.angle_gamma   90.00
#
_symmetry.space_group_name_H-M   'P 1'
#
loop_
_entity.id
_entity.type
_entity.pdbx_description
1 polymer ?
#
loop_
_entity_poly.entity_id
_entity_poly.type
_entity_poly.pdbx_seq_one_letter_code
_entity_poly.pdbx_strand_id
1 'polypeptide(L)'
;NGHASLLPRWRGAAPIQRAIMAGDTETGMMVMRMEEGLDTGPVAMVEKCAIGPDMTAGELHDRLMRIGAALMAEALARMERDALTFTAQATEGVTYAKKIDKAETRVDWTRPAGEVHDHIRGLSPFPGAWCETEIGGRLERLKLLRSTLSDGAGEPGGILDDRLTVACGSGAVRLVEVQRAGGRPIAAQEFLRGAKLEKGMKLS
;
A
#
# COMPACT_ATOMS: atom_id res chain seq x y z
N ASN A 1 -8.36 19.07 11.35
CA ASN A 1 -8.27 18.01 10.33
C ASN A 1 -7.58 16.79 10.96
N GLY A 2 -8.03 15.58 10.64
CA GLY A 2 -7.32 14.34 10.99
C GLY A 2 -6.58 13.82 9.75
N HIS A 3 -5.25 13.77 9.79
CA HIS A 3 -4.40 13.43 8.65
C HIS A 3 -3.66 12.12 8.88
N ALA A 4 -3.75 11.18 7.92
CA ALA A 4 -3.24 9.82 8.05
C ALA A 4 -1.77 9.67 7.65
N SER A 5 -0.91 10.56 8.16
CA SER A 5 0.55 10.44 8.03
C SER A 5 1.29 11.09 9.19
N LEU A 6 2.62 10.99 9.19
CA LEU A 6 3.52 11.77 10.03
C LEU A 6 4.00 13.02 9.27
N LEU A 7 3.20 14.09 9.31
CA LEU A 7 3.55 15.39 8.74
C LEU A 7 4.90 15.89 9.28
N PRO A 8 5.74 16.53 8.44
CA PRO A 8 5.42 17.04 7.10
C PRO A 8 5.49 16.02 5.95
N ARG A 9 5.80 14.74 6.24
CA ARG A 9 5.83 13.69 5.23
C ARG A 9 4.41 13.30 4.83
N TRP A 10 4.19 13.13 3.53
CA TRP A 10 2.92 12.71 2.91
C TRP A 10 1.75 13.67 3.10
N ARG A 11 1.96 14.96 2.84
CA ARG A 11 0.86 15.91 2.61
C ARG A 11 0.03 15.50 1.39
N GLY A 12 -1.28 15.70 1.41
CA GLY A 12 -2.16 15.51 0.26
C GLY A 12 -2.99 14.23 0.30
N ALA A 13 -3.26 13.68 -0.88
CA ALA A 13 -4.47 12.90 -1.15
C ALA A 13 -4.39 11.39 -0.84
N ALA A 14 -3.21 10.77 -0.86
CA ALA A 14 -3.07 9.31 -0.71
C ALA A 14 -1.97 8.89 0.29
N PRO A 15 -1.93 9.45 1.51
CA PRO A 15 -0.80 9.27 2.43
C PRO A 15 -0.56 7.80 2.82
N ILE A 16 -1.62 7.02 3.01
CA ILE A 16 -1.56 5.60 3.39
C ILE A 16 -0.85 4.79 2.30
N GLN A 17 -1.34 4.90 1.06
CA GLN A 17 -0.80 4.17 -0.08
C GLN A 17 0.65 4.57 -0.33
N ARG A 18 0.95 5.87 -0.29
CA ARG A 18 2.27 6.40 -0.61
C ARG A 18 3.32 6.04 0.44
N ALA A 19 2.96 6.04 1.73
CA ALA A 19 3.85 5.56 2.79
C ALA A 19 4.24 4.10 2.55
N ILE A 20 3.26 3.25 2.26
CA ILE A 20 3.50 1.84 1.97
C ILE A 20 4.35 1.65 0.69
N MET A 21 3.98 2.31 -0.41
CA MET A 21 4.68 2.18 -1.70
C MET A 21 6.13 2.69 -1.65
N ALA A 22 6.44 3.57 -0.70
CA ALA A 22 7.79 4.08 -0.47
C ALA A 22 8.62 3.20 0.48
N GLY A 23 8.04 2.12 1.01
CA GLY A 23 8.72 1.22 1.96
C GLY A 23 8.82 1.78 3.38
N ASP A 24 7.99 2.77 3.75
CA ASP A 24 8.01 3.30 5.12
C ASP A 24 7.60 2.18 6.11
N THR A 25 8.35 2.06 7.21
CA THR A 25 8.08 1.08 8.29
C THR A 25 7.24 1.68 9.42
N GLU A 26 6.95 2.98 9.36
CA GLU A 26 6.15 3.73 10.32
C GLU A 26 5.35 4.81 9.60
N THR A 27 4.11 5.02 10.03
CA THR A 27 3.28 6.19 9.71
C THR A 27 2.55 6.63 10.97
N GLY A 28 1.47 7.38 10.85
CA GLY A 28 0.64 7.75 11.99
C GLY A 28 -0.64 8.45 11.62
N MET A 29 -1.32 8.93 12.65
CA MET A 29 -2.48 9.80 12.54
C MET A 29 -2.17 11.09 13.29
N MET A 30 -2.49 12.22 12.69
CA MET A 30 -2.27 13.54 13.26
C MET A 30 -3.57 14.33 13.34
N VAL A 31 -3.74 15.09 14.41
CA VAL A 31 -4.75 16.15 14.46
C VAL A 31 -4.04 17.47 14.24
N MET A 32 -4.44 18.18 13.20
CA MET A 32 -3.82 19.45 12.80
C MET A 32 -4.85 20.56 12.62
N ARG A 33 -4.38 21.81 12.78
CA ARG A 33 -5.12 23.00 12.36
C ARG A 33 -5.01 23.14 10.84
N MET A 34 -6.12 23.50 10.21
CA MET A 34 -6.09 23.81 8.78
C MET A 34 -5.57 25.23 8.57
N GLU A 35 -4.74 25.40 7.55
CA GLU A 35 -4.27 26.67 7.04
C GLU A 35 -4.57 26.74 5.54
N GLU A 36 -4.27 27.86 4.88
CA GLU A 36 -4.50 28.03 3.44
C GLU A 36 -3.73 27.01 2.58
N GLY A 37 -2.52 26.62 3.03
CA GLY A 37 -1.73 25.60 2.36
C GLY A 37 -2.26 24.17 2.55
N LEU A 38 -2.05 23.32 1.54
CA LEU A 38 -2.44 21.91 1.57
C LEU A 38 -1.65 21.16 2.66
N ASP A 39 -2.34 20.81 3.75
CA ASP A 39 -1.80 20.10 4.92
C ASP A 39 -0.53 20.75 5.50
N THR A 40 -0.46 22.09 5.52
CA THR A 40 0.69 22.85 6.04
C THR A 40 0.56 23.28 7.51
N GLY A 41 -0.66 23.31 8.04
CA GLY A 41 -0.93 23.88 9.35
C GLY A 41 -0.32 23.10 10.52
N PRO A 42 -0.21 23.74 11.69
CA PRO A 42 0.47 23.17 12.84
C PRO A 42 -0.28 21.94 13.40
N VAL A 43 0.50 21.01 13.95
CA VAL A 43 0.02 19.73 14.51
C VAL A 43 -0.22 19.89 16.01
N ALA A 44 -1.35 19.41 16.49
CA ALA A 44 -1.69 19.41 17.91
C ALA A 44 -1.46 18.05 18.58
N MET A 45 -1.74 16.97 17.87
CA MET A 45 -1.64 15.61 18.40
C MET A 45 -1.11 14.66 17.34
N VAL A 46 -0.37 13.66 17.80
CA VAL A 46 0.28 12.61 17.01
C VAL A 46 0.01 11.27 17.68
N GLU A 47 -0.31 10.27 16.88
CA GLU A 47 -0.20 8.87 17.26
C GLU A 47 0.52 8.10 16.16
N LYS A 48 1.61 7.40 16.53
CA LYS A 48 2.44 6.65 15.59
C LYS A 48 1.89 5.22 15.37
N CYS A 49 2.13 4.69 14.19
CA CYS A 49 1.69 3.36 13.79
C CYS A 49 2.78 2.67 12.97
N ALA A 50 3.32 1.56 13.49
CA ALA A 50 4.22 0.69 12.74
C ALA A 50 3.49 0.04 11.55
N ILE A 51 4.16 -0.01 10.41
CA ILE A 51 3.73 -0.69 9.19
C ILE A 51 4.45 -2.05 9.17
N GLY A 52 3.67 -3.13 9.25
CA GLY A 52 4.23 -4.49 9.16
C GLY A 52 4.72 -4.82 7.75
N PRO A 53 5.62 -5.82 7.59
CA PRO A 53 6.22 -6.15 6.30
C PRO A 53 5.16 -6.50 5.24
N ASP A 54 4.21 -7.39 5.57
CA ASP A 54 3.13 -7.78 4.64
C ASP A 54 1.83 -6.97 4.85
N MET A 55 1.87 -5.85 5.58
CA MET A 55 0.67 -5.05 5.88
C MET A 55 0.22 -4.30 4.63
N THR A 56 -1.05 -4.48 4.28
CA THR A 56 -1.71 -3.82 3.14
C THR A 56 -2.24 -2.44 3.48
N ALA A 57 -2.51 -1.62 2.48
CA ALA A 57 -3.11 -0.30 2.66
C ALA A 57 -4.51 -0.39 3.29
N GLY A 58 -5.30 -1.41 2.98
CA GLY A 58 -6.59 -1.67 3.65
C GLY A 58 -6.44 -1.95 5.15
N GLU A 59 -5.52 -2.84 5.53
CA GLU A 59 -5.26 -3.15 6.95
C GLU A 59 -4.72 -1.93 7.71
N LEU A 60 -3.82 -1.16 7.08
CA LEU A 60 -3.30 0.09 7.66
C LEU A 60 -4.40 1.13 7.80
N HIS A 61 -5.27 1.28 6.81
CA HIS A 61 -6.45 2.15 6.86
C HIS A 61 -7.33 1.81 8.06
N ASP A 62 -7.71 0.55 8.25
CA ASP A 62 -8.61 0.15 9.34
C ASP A 62 -7.98 0.35 10.72
N ARG A 63 -6.65 0.24 10.81
CA ARG A 63 -5.90 0.56 12.01
C ARG A 63 -5.88 2.07 12.28
N LEU A 64 -5.54 2.88 11.28
CA LEU A 64 -5.49 4.34 11.41
C LEU A 64 -6.87 4.96 11.62
N MET A 65 -7.93 4.36 11.08
CA MET A 65 -9.32 4.75 11.33
C MET A 65 -9.65 4.70 12.83
N ARG A 66 -9.31 3.59 13.49
CA ARG A 66 -9.54 3.41 14.94
C ARG A 66 -8.71 4.39 15.77
N ILE A 67 -7.44 4.54 15.41
CA ILE A 67 -6.53 5.51 16.05
C ILE A 67 -7.10 6.93 15.89
N GLY A 68 -7.49 7.31 14.68
CA GLY A 68 -8.01 8.64 14.36
C GLY A 68 -9.30 8.97 15.08
N ALA A 69 -10.21 8.00 15.23
CA ALA A 69 -11.43 8.19 16.00
C ALA A 69 -11.11 8.54 17.46
N ALA A 70 -10.21 7.78 18.11
CA ALA A 70 -9.79 8.05 19.48
C ALA A 70 -9.05 9.40 19.61
N LEU A 71 -8.11 9.67 18.70
CA LEU A 71 -7.30 10.88 18.71
C LEU A 71 -8.15 12.14 18.50
N MET A 72 -9.17 12.06 17.62
CA MET A 72 -10.09 13.17 17.38
C MET A 72 -11.01 13.42 18.57
N ALA A 73 -11.53 12.37 19.21
CA ALA A 73 -12.35 12.52 20.41
C ALA A 73 -11.57 13.20 21.55
N GLU A 74 -10.32 12.79 21.77
CA GLU A 74 -9.43 13.42 22.74
C GLU A 74 -9.10 14.87 22.37
N ALA A 75 -8.84 15.14 21.08
CA ALA A 75 -8.57 16.50 20.62
C ALA A 75 -9.75 17.45 20.88
N LEU A 76 -10.98 17.00 20.60
CA LEU A 76 -12.18 17.80 20.86
C LEU A 76 -12.38 18.07 22.37
N ALA A 77 -12.16 17.07 23.21
CA ALA A 77 -12.25 17.23 24.67
C ALA A 77 -11.20 18.21 25.22
N ARG A 78 -9.98 18.21 24.66
CA ARG A 78 -8.94 19.20 25.00
C ARG A 78 -9.27 20.58 24.48
N MET A 79 -9.87 20.67 23.29
CA MET A 79 -10.28 21.93 22.67
C MET A 79 -11.33 22.66 23.52
N GLU A 80 -12.32 21.93 24.06
CA GLU A 80 -13.36 22.49 24.93
C GLU A 80 -12.80 23.13 26.21
N ARG A 81 -11.61 22.71 26.63
CA ARG A 81 -10.93 23.19 27.85
C ARG A 81 -9.75 24.12 27.55
N ASP A 82 -9.64 24.61 26.32
CA ASP A 82 -8.51 25.43 25.84
C ASP A 82 -7.12 24.79 26.08
N ALA A 83 -7.05 23.45 26.07
CA ALA A 83 -5.86 22.68 26.39
C ALA A 83 -5.12 22.10 25.17
N LEU A 84 -5.53 22.46 23.94
CA LEU A 84 -4.81 22.07 22.72
C LEU A 84 -3.62 23.00 22.45
N THR A 85 -2.41 22.45 22.48
CA THR A 85 -1.20 23.14 22.02
C THR A 85 -0.89 22.76 20.58
N PHE A 86 -0.52 23.73 19.75
CA PHE A 86 -0.20 23.54 18.34
C PHE A 86 1.29 23.77 18.10
N THR A 87 1.94 22.85 17.40
CA THR A 87 3.35 22.92 17.03
C THR A 87 3.47 23.09 15.52
N ALA A 88 4.22 24.09 15.06
CA ALA A 88 4.48 24.29 13.63
C ALA A 88 5.17 23.04 13.04
N GLN A 89 4.80 22.68 11.81
CA GLN A 89 5.47 21.58 11.12
C GLN A 89 6.93 21.94 10.84
N ALA A 90 7.80 20.93 10.82
CA ALA A 90 9.16 21.10 10.33
C ALA A 90 9.16 21.51 8.84
N THR A 91 10.17 22.28 8.44
CA THR A 91 10.41 22.66 7.04
C THR A 91 11.15 21.56 6.27
N GLU A 92 11.92 20.73 6.94
CA GLU A 92 12.62 19.57 6.38
C GLU A 92 11.72 18.33 6.35
N GLY A 93 11.93 17.45 5.36
CA GLY A 93 11.19 16.19 5.24
C GLY A 93 9.79 16.29 4.61
N VAL A 94 9.43 17.46 4.06
CA VAL A 94 8.16 17.66 3.33
C VAL A 94 8.11 16.74 2.11
N THR A 95 7.07 15.90 2.02
CA THR A 95 6.76 15.12 0.82
C THR A 95 5.26 15.16 0.52
N TYR A 96 4.89 14.90 -0.73
CA TYR A 96 3.51 14.94 -1.18
C TYR A 96 3.01 13.57 -1.62
N ALA A 97 1.93 13.12 -0.99
CA ALA A 97 1.19 11.95 -1.35
C ALA A 97 0.19 12.29 -2.46
N LYS A 98 0.68 12.32 -3.71
CA LYS A 98 -0.18 12.53 -4.89
C LYS A 98 -1.25 11.45 -4.95
N LYS A 99 -2.46 11.82 -5.41
CA LYS A 99 -3.55 10.89 -5.72
C LYS A 99 -3.03 9.74 -6.58
N ILE A 100 -3.55 8.53 -6.34
CA ILE A 100 -3.20 7.36 -7.13
C ILE A 100 -3.83 7.47 -8.53
N ASP A 101 -3.02 7.39 -9.57
CA ASP A 101 -3.46 7.32 -10.97
C ASP A 101 -3.71 5.86 -11.39
N LYS A 102 -4.61 5.64 -12.35
CA LYS A 102 -4.88 4.28 -12.86
C LYS A 102 -3.68 3.70 -13.60
N ALA A 103 -2.91 4.51 -14.31
CA ALA A 103 -1.76 4.07 -15.10
C ALA A 103 -0.64 3.50 -14.21
N GLU A 104 -0.48 4.01 -12.98
CA GLU A 104 0.50 3.50 -12.03
C GLU A 104 0.01 2.27 -11.24
N THR A 105 -1.11 1.64 -11.59
CA THR A 105 -1.58 0.43 -10.89
C THR A 105 -1.11 -0.87 -11.55
N ARG A 106 -0.49 -0.78 -12.73
CA ARG A 106 0.09 -1.95 -13.41
C ARG A 106 1.42 -2.28 -12.74
N VAL A 107 1.64 -3.56 -12.45
CA VAL A 107 2.92 -4.02 -11.91
C VAL A 107 4.00 -3.94 -12.97
N ASP A 108 5.14 -3.36 -12.60
CA ASP A 108 6.38 -3.44 -13.36
C ASP A 108 7.31 -4.45 -12.69
N TRP A 109 7.36 -5.67 -13.24
CA TRP A 109 8.20 -6.74 -12.72
C TRP A 109 9.70 -6.47 -12.88
N THR A 110 10.12 -5.49 -13.69
CA THR A 110 11.54 -5.15 -13.86
C THR A 110 12.11 -4.40 -12.65
N ARG A 111 11.26 -4.00 -11.71
CA ARG A 111 11.66 -3.36 -10.45
C ARG A 111 12.18 -4.40 -9.44
N PRO A 112 12.97 -4.00 -8.43
CA PRO A 112 13.34 -4.88 -7.33
C PRO A 112 12.13 -5.48 -6.60
N ALA A 113 12.25 -6.69 -6.06
CA ALA A 113 11.15 -7.39 -5.38
C ALA A 113 10.55 -6.59 -4.21
N GLY A 114 11.36 -5.82 -3.48
CA GLY A 114 10.88 -4.90 -2.45
C GLY A 114 9.90 -3.86 -3.00
N GLU A 115 10.28 -3.18 -4.08
CA GLU A 115 9.42 -2.18 -4.73
C GLU A 115 8.14 -2.82 -5.30
N VAL A 116 8.25 -4.00 -5.92
CA VAL A 116 7.07 -4.75 -6.42
C VAL A 116 6.14 -5.16 -5.28
N HIS A 117 6.69 -5.65 -4.17
CA HIS A 117 5.93 -6.04 -3.00
C HIS A 117 5.20 -4.83 -2.38
N ASP A 118 5.91 -3.74 -2.15
CA ASP A 118 5.39 -2.48 -1.62
C ASP A 118 4.30 -1.88 -2.52
N HIS A 119 4.48 -1.98 -3.83
CA HIS A 119 3.47 -1.59 -4.83
C HIS A 119 2.18 -2.41 -4.70
N ILE A 120 2.30 -3.75 -4.58
CA ILE A 120 1.15 -4.64 -4.42
C ILE A 120 0.40 -4.33 -3.12
N ARG A 121 1.10 -4.32 -1.98
CA ARG A 121 0.45 -4.10 -0.68
C ARG A 121 -0.06 -2.66 -0.51
N GLY A 122 0.58 -1.67 -1.14
CA GLY A 122 0.18 -0.26 -1.12
C GLY A 122 -1.07 0.07 -1.93
N LEU A 123 -1.40 -0.76 -2.91
CA LEU A 123 -2.60 -0.60 -3.73
C LEU A 123 -3.72 -1.56 -3.32
N SER A 124 -3.51 -2.43 -2.34
CA SER A 124 -4.48 -3.42 -1.89
C SER A 124 -5.43 -2.88 -0.81
N PRO A 125 -6.75 -3.13 -0.88
CA PRO A 125 -7.46 -3.87 -1.94
C PRO A 125 -7.86 -2.99 -3.14
N PHE A 126 -7.79 -1.67 -2.96
CA PHE A 126 -8.19 -0.67 -3.93
C PHE A 126 -7.13 0.43 -4.09
N PRO A 127 -6.79 0.84 -5.34
CA PRO A 127 -7.38 0.40 -6.61
C PRO A 127 -6.98 -1.02 -7.05
N GLY A 128 -5.95 -1.58 -6.44
CA GLY A 128 -5.41 -2.92 -6.67
C GLY A 128 -4.34 -2.93 -7.77
N ALA A 129 -3.15 -3.40 -7.41
CA ALA A 129 -2.09 -3.71 -8.35
C ALA A 129 -2.55 -4.82 -9.32
N TRP A 130 -2.09 -4.80 -10.57
CA TRP A 130 -2.50 -5.81 -11.54
C TRP A 130 -1.43 -6.13 -12.58
N CYS A 131 -1.51 -7.34 -13.13
CA CYS A 131 -0.75 -7.82 -14.27
C CYS A 131 -1.69 -8.53 -15.25
N GLU A 132 -1.18 -8.99 -16.39
CA GLU A 132 -1.91 -9.90 -17.28
C GLU A 132 -1.15 -11.22 -17.40
N THR A 133 -1.89 -12.30 -17.65
CA THR A 133 -1.30 -13.60 -17.94
C THR A 133 -2.25 -14.45 -18.76
N GLU A 134 -1.70 -15.44 -19.46
CA GLU A 134 -2.50 -16.35 -20.26
C GLU A 134 -3.10 -17.45 -19.37
N ILE A 135 -4.43 -17.53 -19.34
CA ILE A 135 -5.18 -18.55 -18.61
C ILE A 135 -6.10 -19.24 -19.62
N GLY A 136 -5.90 -20.54 -19.85
CA GLY A 136 -6.71 -21.31 -20.80
C GLY A 136 -6.71 -20.75 -22.24
N GLY A 137 -5.56 -20.26 -22.71
CA GLY A 137 -5.41 -19.71 -24.06
C GLY A 137 -5.93 -18.27 -24.24
N ARG A 138 -6.26 -17.57 -23.15
CA ARG A 138 -6.75 -16.18 -23.19
C ARG A 138 -5.94 -15.30 -22.25
N LEU A 139 -5.59 -14.11 -22.73
CA LEU A 139 -4.96 -13.09 -21.90
C LEU A 139 -5.99 -12.53 -20.92
N GLU A 140 -5.72 -12.66 -19.63
CA GLU A 140 -6.60 -12.20 -18.56
C GLU A 140 -5.88 -11.26 -17.60
N ARG A 141 -6.59 -10.23 -17.14
CA ARG A 141 -6.12 -9.35 -16.08
C ARG A 141 -6.30 -10.01 -14.72
N LEU A 142 -5.22 -10.04 -13.94
CA LEU A 142 -5.17 -10.54 -12.59
C LEU A 142 -4.82 -9.40 -11.64
N LYS A 143 -5.70 -9.11 -10.69
CA LYS A 143 -5.41 -8.20 -9.58
C LYS A 143 -4.62 -8.96 -8.50
N LEU A 144 -3.60 -8.32 -7.96
CA LEU A 144 -2.71 -8.83 -6.92
C LEU A 144 -3.09 -8.15 -5.61
N LEU A 145 -3.58 -8.91 -4.64
CA LEU A 145 -4.14 -8.37 -3.40
C LEU A 145 -3.23 -8.60 -2.20
N ARG A 146 -2.42 -9.66 -2.23
CA ARG A 146 -1.41 -9.90 -1.20
C ARG A 146 -0.20 -10.59 -1.80
N SER A 147 0.98 -10.15 -1.38
CA SER A 147 2.24 -10.81 -1.66
C SER A 147 3.11 -10.86 -0.40
N THR A 148 4.20 -11.62 -0.47
CA THR A 148 5.29 -11.60 0.51
C THR A 148 6.61 -11.72 -0.23
N LEU A 149 7.69 -11.23 0.36
CA LEU A 149 9.03 -11.38 -0.22
C LEU A 149 9.44 -12.85 -0.25
N SER A 150 10.15 -13.24 -1.31
CA SER A 150 10.68 -14.59 -1.48
C SER A 150 12.04 -14.55 -2.16
N ASP A 151 12.84 -15.57 -1.92
CA ASP A 151 14.06 -15.78 -2.67
C ASP A 151 13.75 -16.36 -4.05
N GLY A 152 14.60 -16.03 -5.02
CA GLY A 152 14.48 -16.50 -6.39
C GLY A 152 15.15 -15.56 -7.38
N ALA A 153 15.54 -16.11 -8.53
CA ALA A 153 16.05 -15.36 -9.66
C ALA A 153 15.54 -15.99 -10.95
N GLY A 154 15.23 -15.15 -11.94
CA GLY A 154 14.70 -15.54 -13.23
C GLY A 154 14.41 -14.31 -14.08
N GLU A 155 13.74 -14.49 -15.21
CA GLU A 155 13.29 -13.34 -16.00
C GLU A 155 12.19 -12.56 -15.25
N PRO A 156 12.21 -11.23 -15.25
CA PRO A 156 11.13 -10.41 -14.69
C PRO A 156 9.75 -10.85 -15.18
N GLY A 157 8.85 -11.14 -14.25
CA GLY A 157 7.50 -11.65 -14.50
C GLY A 157 7.42 -13.17 -14.64
N GLY A 158 8.54 -13.88 -14.66
CA GLY A 158 8.59 -15.34 -14.79
C GLY A 158 8.17 -16.05 -13.51
N ILE A 159 7.31 -17.06 -13.64
CA ILE A 159 6.88 -17.93 -12.54
C ILE A 159 7.98 -18.94 -12.22
N LEU A 160 8.41 -18.99 -10.96
CA LEU A 160 9.58 -19.74 -10.51
C LEU A 160 9.25 -21.13 -9.94
N ASP A 161 8.02 -21.29 -9.42
CA ASP A 161 7.57 -22.48 -8.71
C ASP A 161 6.06 -22.73 -8.87
N ASP A 162 5.56 -23.78 -8.21
CA ASP A 162 4.14 -24.17 -8.14
C ASP A 162 3.36 -23.41 -7.05
N ARG A 163 3.93 -22.33 -6.50
CA ARG A 163 3.35 -21.51 -5.42
C ARG A 163 3.13 -20.07 -5.84
N LEU A 164 3.25 -19.79 -7.14
CA LEU A 164 3.11 -18.46 -7.73
C LEU A 164 4.15 -17.47 -7.18
N THR A 165 5.38 -17.94 -6.99
CA THR A 165 6.56 -17.08 -6.82
C THR A 165 6.98 -16.53 -8.17
N VAL A 166 7.12 -15.21 -8.27
CA VAL A 166 7.38 -14.48 -9.51
C VAL A 166 8.70 -13.73 -9.39
N ALA A 167 9.60 -13.93 -10.36
CA ALA A 167 10.85 -13.19 -10.44
C ALA A 167 10.61 -11.70 -10.71
N CYS A 168 11.39 -10.87 -10.04
CA CYS A 168 11.44 -9.43 -10.26
C CYS A 168 12.78 -9.04 -10.90
N GLY A 169 13.05 -7.74 -11.10
CA GLY A 169 14.36 -7.27 -11.58
C GLY A 169 15.52 -7.70 -10.69
N SER A 170 15.26 -7.82 -9.39
CA SER A 170 16.11 -8.51 -8.43
C SER A 170 15.25 -9.15 -7.34
N GLY A 171 15.58 -10.39 -6.95
CA GLY A 171 14.77 -11.17 -6.01
C GLY A 171 13.44 -11.64 -6.60
N ALA A 172 12.52 -12.06 -5.74
CA ALA A 172 11.19 -12.51 -6.14
C ALA A 172 10.11 -12.11 -5.12
N VAL A 173 8.86 -12.12 -5.56
CA VAL A 173 7.69 -12.00 -4.68
C VAL A 173 6.81 -13.23 -4.83
N ARG A 174 6.24 -13.71 -3.74
CA ARG A 174 5.22 -14.76 -3.77
C ARG A 174 3.85 -14.14 -3.68
N LEU A 175 3.02 -14.41 -4.68
CA LEU A 175 1.62 -13.99 -4.66
C LEU A 175 0.84 -14.90 -3.71
N VAL A 176 0.09 -14.30 -2.78
CA VAL A 176 -0.64 -15.00 -1.71
C VAL A 176 -2.14 -14.94 -1.96
N GLU A 177 -2.65 -13.78 -2.38
CA GLU A 177 -4.06 -13.56 -2.70
C GLU A 177 -4.19 -12.79 -4.01
N VAL A 178 -5.04 -13.27 -4.90
CA VAL A 178 -5.26 -12.73 -6.24
C VAL A 178 -6.74 -12.67 -6.58
N GLN A 179 -7.10 -11.89 -7.58
CA GLN A 179 -8.49 -11.75 -8.04
C GLN A 179 -8.54 -11.62 -9.56
N ARG A 180 -9.22 -12.56 -10.22
CA ARG A 180 -9.55 -12.46 -11.65
C ARG A 180 -10.60 -11.36 -11.88
N ALA A 181 -10.62 -10.78 -13.08
CA ALA A 181 -11.65 -9.83 -13.46
C ALA A 181 -13.08 -10.40 -13.23
N GLY A 182 -13.91 -9.67 -12.49
CA GLY A 182 -15.28 -10.08 -12.16
C GLY A 182 -15.40 -11.20 -11.11
N GLY A 183 -14.29 -11.77 -10.64
CA GLY A 183 -14.27 -12.81 -9.60
C GLY A 183 -14.14 -12.26 -8.19
N ARG A 184 -14.26 -13.13 -7.19
CA ARG A 184 -13.91 -12.83 -5.79
C ARG A 184 -12.38 -12.96 -5.56
N PRO A 185 -11.81 -12.26 -4.57
CA PRO A 185 -10.48 -12.58 -4.04
C PRO A 185 -10.39 -14.05 -3.64
N ILE A 186 -9.29 -14.70 -4.01
CA ILE A 186 -8.99 -16.10 -3.66
C ILE A 186 -7.50 -16.28 -3.34
N ALA A 187 -7.19 -17.29 -2.52
CA ALA A 187 -5.81 -17.68 -2.24
C ALA A 187 -5.11 -18.19 -3.52
N ALA A 188 -3.81 -17.91 -3.65
CA ALA A 188 -3.02 -18.31 -4.81
C ALA A 188 -3.07 -19.81 -5.08
N GLN A 189 -3.08 -20.65 -4.04
CA GLN A 189 -3.18 -22.10 -4.19
C GLN A 189 -4.55 -22.55 -4.73
N GLU A 190 -5.64 -21.88 -4.38
CA GLU A 190 -6.98 -22.13 -4.94
C GLU A 190 -7.02 -21.68 -6.41
N PHE A 191 -6.45 -20.52 -6.70
CA PHE A 191 -6.33 -19.98 -8.06
C PHE A 191 -5.58 -20.93 -9.01
N LEU A 192 -4.44 -21.48 -8.57
CA LEU A 192 -3.60 -22.36 -9.38
C LEU A 192 -4.32 -23.66 -9.80
N ARG A 193 -5.25 -24.19 -9.00
CA ARG A 193 -6.04 -25.38 -9.34
C ARG A 193 -6.90 -25.18 -10.59
N GLY A 194 -7.35 -23.96 -10.83
CA GLY A 194 -8.19 -23.61 -11.99
C GLY A 194 -7.42 -22.97 -13.14
N ALA A 195 -6.38 -22.19 -12.84
CA ALA A 195 -5.65 -21.39 -13.83
C ALA A 195 -4.57 -22.17 -14.59
N LYS A 196 -4.02 -23.25 -14.01
CA LYS A 196 -2.91 -24.04 -14.57
C LYS A 196 -1.70 -23.18 -14.97
N LEU A 197 -1.34 -22.20 -14.14
CA LEU A 197 -0.10 -21.46 -14.32
C LEU A 197 1.08 -22.33 -13.85
N GLU A 198 2.06 -22.51 -14.71
CA GLU A 198 3.21 -23.39 -14.48
C GLU A 198 4.52 -22.60 -14.45
N LYS A 199 5.54 -23.20 -13.83
CA LYS A 199 6.90 -22.67 -13.85
C LYS A 199 7.35 -22.40 -15.29
N GLY A 200 7.94 -21.23 -15.51
CA GLY A 200 8.39 -20.77 -16.82
C GLY A 200 7.35 -19.96 -17.60
N MET A 201 6.08 -19.97 -17.18
CA MET A 201 5.09 -19.00 -17.70
C MET A 201 5.40 -17.59 -17.18
N LYS A 202 4.80 -16.58 -17.82
CA LYS A 202 5.10 -15.17 -17.58
C LYS A 202 3.85 -14.34 -17.24
N LEU A 203 4.04 -13.41 -16.32
CA LEU A 203 3.13 -12.31 -16.00
C LEU A 203 3.67 -11.03 -16.67
N SER A 204 2.78 -10.23 -17.24
CA SER A 204 3.10 -8.94 -17.88
C SER A 204 3.02 -7.74 -16.95
#